data_AF-A0A6A1W6R0-F1
#
_entry.id   AF-A0A6A1W6R0-F1
#
_cell.length_a   1.000
_cell.length_b   1.000
_cell.length_c   1.000
_cell.angle_alpha   90.00
_cell.angle_beta   90.00
_cell.angle_gamma   90.00
#
_symmetry.space_group_name_H-M   'P 1'
#
loop_
_entity.id
_entity.type
_entity.pdbx_description
1 polymer ?
#
loop_
_entity_poly.entity_id
_entity_poly.type
_entity_poly.pdbx_seq_one_letter_code
_entity_poly.pdbx_strand_id
1 'polypeptide(L)'
;MYSYHLKAARLLGPPTRFEASKLKVVFLGEELHKYSGIIPRTYILSHCDFTANLTLTISNVINLDQLNGWYNKDDVVAEWKKVNDEMCLHVHCYVSGPNPLLDLAAEFRYHIFSKEMPLVLKAVLHGDSELFGEHPELLHALVRVYFHSSSRKYNRTECWGPLKKAAEGRQGDHIHGLLSGSEDGLRQKWRSPISIFQALFALLL
;
A
#
# COMPACT_ATOMS: atom_id res chain seq x y z
N MET A 1 -12.42 20.72 -9.50
CA MET A 1 -11.33 21.23 -10.37
C MET A 1 -9.98 21.23 -9.66
N TYR A 2 -9.84 21.80 -8.45
CA TYR A 2 -8.58 21.81 -7.68
C TYR A 2 -7.96 20.42 -7.38
N SER A 3 -8.77 19.39 -7.09
CA SER A 3 -8.26 18.04 -6.81
C SER A 3 -7.56 17.37 -8.00
N TYR A 4 -8.00 17.64 -9.24
CA TYR A 4 -7.39 17.04 -10.43
C TYR A 4 -6.03 17.64 -10.78
N HIS A 5 -5.84 18.96 -10.57
CA HIS A 5 -4.56 19.61 -10.82
C HIS A 5 -3.45 19.09 -9.89
N LEU A 6 -3.77 18.86 -8.60
CA LEU A 6 -2.82 18.32 -7.64
C LEU A 6 -2.44 16.86 -7.98
N LYS A 7 -3.43 16.06 -8.40
CA LYS A 7 -3.21 14.68 -8.87
C LYS A 7 -2.41 14.62 -10.16
N ALA A 8 -2.65 15.52 -11.11
CA ALA A 8 -1.85 15.62 -12.33
C ALA A 8 -0.40 16.04 -12.06
N ALA A 9 -0.17 17.02 -11.17
CA ALA A 9 1.17 17.41 -10.74
C ALA A 9 1.92 16.25 -10.07
N ARG A 10 1.21 15.47 -9.24
CA ARG A 10 1.75 14.25 -8.63
C ARG A 10 2.05 13.14 -9.60
N LEU A 11 1.31 13.02 -10.71
CA LEU A 11 1.65 12.05 -11.72
C LEU A 11 2.89 12.49 -12.52
N LEU A 12 2.88 13.74 -13.01
CA LEU A 12 3.84 14.23 -13.99
C LEU A 12 5.16 14.75 -13.40
N GLY A 13 5.18 15.14 -12.12
CA GLY A 13 6.41 15.58 -11.44
C GLY A 13 7.39 14.43 -11.15
N PRO A 14 8.52 14.68 -10.46
CA PRO A 14 9.31 13.61 -9.87
C PRO A 14 8.55 12.89 -8.75
N PRO A 15 8.96 11.68 -8.31
CA PRO A 15 8.45 11.05 -7.09
C PRO A 15 8.65 11.95 -5.88
N THR A 16 7.67 11.97 -4.98
CA THR A 16 7.76 12.79 -3.77
C THR A 16 8.88 12.26 -2.89
N ARG A 17 9.79 13.16 -2.47
CA ARG A 17 10.84 12.81 -1.51
C ARG A 17 10.21 12.65 -0.13
N PHE A 18 10.52 11.55 0.55
CA PHE A 18 10.12 11.37 1.94
C PHE A 18 10.83 12.39 2.84
N GLU A 19 10.04 13.10 3.64
CA GLU A 19 10.50 14.08 4.64
C GLU A 19 9.95 13.66 6.01
N ALA A 20 10.84 13.24 6.92
CA ALA A 20 10.45 12.77 8.25
C ALA A 20 9.64 13.81 9.05
N SER A 21 9.97 15.10 8.91
CA SER A 21 9.26 16.20 9.59
C SER A 21 7.80 16.37 9.18
N LYS A 22 7.38 15.80 8.04
CA LYS A 22 6.00 15.80 7.56
C LYS A 22 5.23 14.55 7.96
N LEU A 23 5.89 13.57 8.60
CA LEU A 23 5.24 12.35 9.07
C LEU A 23 4.80 12.51 10.52
N LYS A 24 3.49 12.41 10.75
CA LYS A 24 2.91 12.21 12.07
C LYS A 24 2.63 10.72 12.27
N VAL A 25 3.15 10.14 13.35
CA VAL A 25 2.85 8.75 13.73
C VAL A 25 1.79 8.74 14.82
N VAL A 26 0.78 7.88 14.68
CA VAL A 26 -0.31 7.70 15.64
C VAL A 26 -0.47 6.22 15.93
N PHE A 27 -0.43 5.83 17.20
CA PHE A 27 -0.64 4.44 17.64
C PHE A 27 -2.09 4.27 18.13
N LEU A 28 -2.81 3.26 17.64
CA LEU A 28 -4.19 2.94 18.04
C LEU A 28 -4.29 1.51 18.60
N GLY A 29 -4.59 1.40 19.89
CA GLY A 29 -4.77 0.13 20.59
C GLY A 29 -4.82 0.32 22.12
N GLU A 30 -5.39 -0.65 22.83
CA GLU A 30 -5.42 -0.67 24.30
C GLU A 30 -4.05 -1.10 24.84
N GLU A 31 -3.30 -0.11 25.30
CA GLU A 31 -1.99 -0.16 25.98
C GLU A 31 -0.73 -0.19 25.10
N LEU A 32 0.20 0.71 25.42
CA LEU A 32 1.53 0.87 24.80
C LEU A 32 2.39 -0.40 24.84
N HIS A 33 2.13 -1.32 25.78
CA HIS A 33 2.92 -2.54 25.99
C HIS A 33 2.61 -3.69 25.01
N LYS A 34 1.64 -3.53 24.10
CA LYS A 34 1.24 -4.57 23.13
C LYS A 34 1.78 -4.38 21.70
N TYR A 35 2.71 -3.44 21.49
CA TYR A 35 3.34 -3.21 20.18
C TYR A 35 4.61 -4.03 19.93
N SER A 36 4.91 -5.03 20.75
CA SER A 36 6.02 -5.97 20.51
C SER A 36 5.69 -7.08 19.50
N GLY A 37 4.41 -7.28 19.17
CA GLY A 37 3.98 -8.29 18.20
C GLY A 37 4.08 -7.82 16.75
N ILE A 38 4.54 -8.69 15.84
CA ILE A 38 4.53 -8.44 14.39
C ILE A 38 3.10 -8.59 13.81
N ILE A 39 2.30 -9.52 14.34
CA ILE A 39 0.92 -9.79 13.89
C ILE A 39 0.01 -9.89 15.12
N PRO A 40 -1.21 -9.31 15.10
CA PRO A 40 -1.70 -8.38 14.08
C PRO A 40 -1.00 -7.03 14.16
N ARG A 41 -0.61 -6.48 13.00
CA ARG A 41 -0.09 -5.11 12.90
C ARG A 41 -0.43 -4.52 11.54
N THR A 42 -1.09 -3.37 11.56
CA THR A 42 -1.60 -2.70 10.38
C THR A 42 -1.16 -1.25 10.34
N TYR A 43 -1.00 -0.73 9.13
CA TYR A 43 -0.60 0.61 8.82
C TYR A 43 -1.67 1.27 7.97
N ILE A 44 -2.03 2.49 8.33
CA ILE A 44 -2.87 3.37 7.50
C ILE A 44 -2.07 4.63 7.24
N LEU A 45 -1.67 4.83 5.99
CA LEU A 45 -1.01 6.05 5.57
C LEU A 45 -2.02 6.97 4.89
N SER A 46 -2.33 8.07 5.56
CA SER A 46 -3.18 9.14 5.02
C SER A 46 -2.36 10.33 4.55
N HIS A 47 -2.77 10.91 3.44
CA HIS A 47 -2.16 12.11 2.88
C HIS A 47 -3.10 13.32 2.98
N CYS A 48 -2.57 14.46 3.45
CA CYS A 48 -3.27 15.73 3.39
C CYS A 48 -2.82 16.53 2.15
N ASP A 49 -3.69 16.63 1.15
CA ASP A 49 -3.42 17.37 -0.09
C ASP A 49 -3.09 18.86 0.12
N PHE A 50 -3.58 19.47 1.19
CA PHE A 50 -3.34 20.89 1.48
C PHE A 50 -1.97 21.16 2.09
N THR A 51 -1.52 20.32 3.03
CA THR A 51 -0.27 20.53 3.77
C THR A 51 0.89 19.66 3.30
N ALA A 52 0.62 18.70 2.41
CA ALA A 52 1.52 17.61 2.06
C ALA A 52 1.99 16.76 3.26
N ASN A 53 1.29 16.85 4.40
CA ASN A 53 1.61 16.04 5.59
C ASN A 53 1.10 14.61 5.42
N LEU A 54 1.86 13.69 5.99
CA LEU A 54 1.54 12.28 6.09
C LEU A 54 1.13 11.95 7.53
N THR A 55 0.08 11.15 7.69
CA THR A 55 -0.23 10.53 8.97
C THR A 55 -0.14 9.02 8.81
N LEU A 56 0.78 8.40 9.54
CA LEU A 56 0.86 6.95 9.66
C LEU A 56 0.17 6.53 10.95
N THR A 57 -0.95 5.85 10.81
CA THR A 57 -1.62 5.19 11.92
C THR A 57 -1.17 3.74 11.99
N ILE A 58 -0.62 3.35 13.14
CA ILE A 58 -0.17 1.99 13.45
C ILE A 58 -1.16 1.39 14.43
N SER A 59 -1.64 0.19 14.16
CA SER A 59 -2.57 -0.51 15.06
C SER A 59 -2.23 -1.98 15.16
N ASN A 60 -2.46 -2.54 16.35
CA ASN A 60 -2.40 -3.97 16.63
C ASN A 60 -3.81 -4.60 16.70
N VAL A 61 -4.84 -3.90 16.23
CA VAL A 61 -6.18 -4.44 16.10
C VAL A 61 -6.71 -4.14 14.70
N ILE A 62 -7.34 -5.13 14.07
CA ILE A 62 -8.00 -4.94 12.78
C ILE A 62 -9.36 -4.31 13.07
N ASN A 63 -9.43 -2.98 13.02
CA ASN A 63 -10.69 -2.26 13.22
C ASN A 63 -11.44 -2.11 11.89
N LEU A 64 -12.54 -2.86 11.73
CA LEU A 64 -13.41 -2.82 10.55
C LEU A 64 -14.06 -1.45 10.33
N ASP A 65 -14.26 -0.66 11.38
CA ASP A 65 -14.85 0.68 11.25
C ASP A 65 -13.85 1.69 10.69
N GLN A 66 -12.54 1.51 10.93
CA GLN A 66 -11.50 2.30 10.24
C GLN A 66 -11.39 1.93 8.75
N LEU A 67 -11.82 0.72 8.40
CA LEU A 67 -11.86 0.24 7.02
C LEU A 67 -13.09 0.76 6.26
N ASN A 68 -14.20 0.98 6.96
CA ASN A 68 -15.41 1.59 6.42
C ASN A 68 -15.14 3.06 6.05
N GLY A 69 -15.12 3.36 4.75
CA GLY A 69 -14.89 4.71 4.22
C GLY A 69 -13.46 4.98 3.73
N TRP A 70 -12.54 4.03 3.91
CA TRP A 70 -11.20 4.06 3.34
C TRP A 70 -11.22 4.36 1.85
N TYR A 71 -12.04 3.63 1.10
CA TYR A 71 -12.12 3.68 -0.37
C TYR A 71 -12.52 5.06 -0.92
N ASN A 72 -13.01 5.96 -0.07
CA ASN A 72 -13.31 7.34 -0.44
C ASN A 72 -12.11 8.29 -0.29
N LYS A 73 -11.00 7.82 0.30
CA LYS A 73 -9.76 8.58 0.54
C LYS A 73 -8.61 7.97 -0.24
N ASP A 74 -7.60 8.78 -0.56
CA ASP A 74 -6.37 8.31 -1.21
C ASP A 74 -5.40 7.65 -0.18
N ASP A 75 -5.95 6.95 0.82
CA ASP A 75 -5.20 6.30 1.90
C ASP A 75 -4.58 4.98 1.39
N VAL A 76 -3.41 4.59 1.94
CA VAL A 76 -2.76 3.28 1.66
C VAL A 76 -2.69 2.38 2.91
N VAL A 77 -3.23 1.16 2.80
CA VAL A 77 -3.21 0.18 3.89
C VAL A 77 -1.97 -0.65 3.75
N ALA A 78 -1.33 -1.02 4.85
CA ALA A 78 -0.49 -2.20 4.86
C ALA A 78 -0.78 -3.08 6.07
N GLU A 79 -0.59 -4.39 5.92
CA GLU A 79 -0.70 -5.36 7.01
C GLU A 79 0.46 -6.37 6.93
N TRP A 80 0.96 -6.77 8.10
CA TRP A 80 1.90 -7.88 8.19
C TRP A 80 1.16 -9.20 8.15
N LYS A 81 1.67 -10.14 7.34
CA LYS A 81 1.13 -11.51 7.22
C LYS A 81 2.21 -12.55 7.19
N LYS A 82 1.89 -13.71 7.76
CA LYS A 82 2.67 -14.93 7.59
C LYS A 82 2.10 -15.73 6.41
N VAL A 83 2.90 -15.92 5.38
CA VAL A 83 2.56 -16.69 4.17
C VAL A 83 3.61 -17.77 3.98
N ASN A 84 3.23 -19.04 4.16
CA ASN A 84 4.16 -20.18 4.15
C ASN A 84 5.34 -20.03 5.11
N ASP A 85 5.03 -19.65 6.35
CA ASP A 85 6.01 -19.37 7.40
C ASP A 85 6.94 -18.17 7.18
N GLU A 86 6.82 -17.46 6.07
CA GLU A 86 7.55 -16.21 5.81
C GLU A 86 6.70 -14.98 6.07
N MET A 87 7.32 -13.93 6.63
CA MET A 87 6.66 -12.64 6.80
C MET A 87 6.60 -11.89 5.47
N CYS A 88 5.42 -11.36 5.16
CA CYS A 88 5.14 -10.56 3.98
C CYS A 88 4.37 -9.30 4.38
N LEU A 89 4.77 -8.16 3.82
CA LEU A 89 4.02 -6.90 3.95
C LEU A 89 3.02 -6.83 2.79
N HIS A 90 1.74 -6.88 3.12
CA HIS A 90 0.65 -6.76 2.15
C HIS A 90 0.17 -5.32 2.14
N VAL A 91 0.33 -4.63 1.01
CA VAL A 91 -0.08 -3.24 0.83
C VAL A 91 -1.33 -3.21 -0.03
N HIS A 92 -2.37 -2.48 0.38
CA HIS A 92 -3.63 -2.40 -0.32
C HIS A 92 -3.90 -0.96 -0.76
N CYS A 93 -4.11 -0.79 -2.07
CA CYS A 93 -4.41 0.48 -2.70
C CYS A 93 -5.78 0.38 -3.38
N TYR A 94 -6.72 1.25 -2.99
CA TYR A 94 -8.01 1.34 -3.67
C TYR A 94 -7.90 2.21 -4.92
N VAL A 95 -8.04 1.61 -6.09
CA VAL A 95 -7.90 2.29 -7.38
C VAL A 95 -9.24 2.76 -7.92
N SER A 96 -10.25 1.88 -7.97
CA SER A 96 -11.59 2.22 -8.45
C SER A 96 -12.66 1.24 -7.95
N GLY A 97 -13.92 1.69 -7.92
CA GLY A 97 -15.10 0.87 -7.59
C GLY A 97 -15.99 0.66 -8.82
N PRO A 98 -17.19 0.07 -8.68
CA PRO A 98 -17.99 -0.45 -9.80
C PRO A 98 -18.55 0.61 -10.77
N ASN A 99 -18.32 1.90 -10.53
CA ASN A 99 -18.77 2.96 -11.42
C ASN A 99 -17.81 3.12 -12.63
N PRO A 100 -18.20 2.72 -13.85
CA PRO A 100 -17.32 2.70 -15.02
C PRO A 100 -16.99 4.11 -15.57
N LEU A 101 -17.73 5.15 -15.17
CA LEU A 101 -17.45 6.54 -15.58
C LEU A 101 -16.13 7.09 -15.00
N LEU A 102 -15.47 6.33 -14.11
CA LEU A 102 -14.24 6.71 -13.41
C LEU A 102 -12.99 6.00 -13.94
N ASP A 103 -13.04 5.36 -15.11
CA ASP A 103 -11.91 4.62 -15.68
C ASP A 103 -10.63 5.46 -15.82
N LEU A 104 -10.76 6.72 -16.23
CA LEU A 104 -9.61 7.63 -16.31
C LEU A 104 -9.04 7.93 -14.90
N ALA A 105 -9.89 8.04 -13.89
CA ALA A 105 -9.44 8.21 -12.50
C ALA A 105 -8.74 6.95 -11.96
N ALA A 106 -9.16 5.76 -12.40
CA ALA A 106 -8.51 4.49 -12.09
C ALA A 106 -7.07 4.47 -12.64
N GLU A 107 -6.88 4.91 -13.88
CA GLU A 107 -5.57 5.04 -14.50
C GLU A 107 -4.65 5.98 -13.72
N PHE A 108 -5.12 7.20 -13.42
CA PHE A 108 -4.34 8.16 -12.64
C PHE A 108 -3.97 7.59 -11.26
N ARG A 109 -4.92 7.00 -10.55
CA ARG A 109 -4.67 6.44 -9.21
C ARG A 109 -3.67 5.29 -9.25
N TYR A 110 -3.82 4.35 -10.17
CA TYR A 110 -2.87 3.24 -10.32
C TYR A 110 -1.43 3.76 -10.49
N HIS A 111 -1.23 4.72 -11.39
CA HIS A 111 0.11 5.28 -11.63
C HIS A 111 0.63 6.11 -10.46
N ILE A 112 -0.21 6.90 -9.79
CA ILE A 112 0.18 7.66 -8.59
C ILE A 112 0.60 6.70 -7.47
N PHE A 113 -0.20 5.67 -7.17
CA PHE A 113 0.16 4.68 -6.14
C PHE A 113 1.43 3.93 -6.48
N SER A 114 1.59 3.51 -7.74
CA SER A 114 2.82 2.84 -8.19
C SER A 114 4.03 3.76 -8.03
N LYS A 115 3.92 5.00 -8.49
CA LYS A 115 4.99 6.00 -8.40
C LYS A 115 5.37 6.35 -6.96
N GLU A 116 4.39 6.51 -6.09
CA GLU A 116 4.57 6.96 -4.70
C GLU A 116 4.73 5.80 -3.70
N MET A 117 4.68 4.54 -4.16
CA MET A 117 4.88 3.35 -3.31
C MET A 117 6.17 3.41 -2.47
N PRO A 118 7.33 3.87 -3.00
CA PRO A 118 8.54 3.99 -2.19
C PRO A 118 8.38 4.96 -1.01
N LEU A 119 7.59 6.04 -1.17
CA LEU A 119 7.27 6.96 -0.08
C LEU A 119 6.39 6.30 0.98
N VAL A 120 5.41 5.48 0.56
CA VAL A 120 4.57 4.69 1.49
C VAL A 120 5.45 3.78 2.35
N LEU A 121 6.34 3.02 1.72
CA LEU A 121 7.21 2.07 2.41
C LEU A 121 8.22 2.76 3.32
N LYS A 122 8.76 3.91 2.91
CA LYS A 122 9.62 4.75 3.78
C LYS A 122 8.86 5.27 5.01
N ALA A 123 7.60 5.66 4.84
CA ALA A 123 6.79 6.10 5.97
C ALA A 123 6.59 4.97 6.99
N VAL A 124 6.32 3.74 6.53
CA VAL A 124 6.24 2.55 7.41
C VAL A 124 7.57 2.28 8.12
N LEU A 125 8.68 2.22 7.37
CA LEU A 125 10.02 1.98 7.92
C LEU A 125 10.43 3.01 8.97
N HIS A 126 10.14 4.29 8.71
CA HIS A 126 10.50 5.36 9.62
C HIS A 126 9.56 5.43 10.83
N GLY A 127 8.25 5.30 10.59
CA GLY A 127 7.23 5.47 11.61
C GLY A 127 7.13 4.32 12.61
N ASP A 128 7.54 3.12 12.21
CA ASP A 128 7.58 1.92 13.07
C ASP A 128 9.01 1.43 13.29
N SER A 129 9.95 2.37 13.45
CA SER A 129 11.39 2.07 13.51
C SER A 129 11.78 1.15 14.67
N GLU A 130 11.03 1.18 15.78
CA GLU A 130 11.21 0.27 16.91
C GLU A 130 11.00 -1.20 16.50
N LEU A 131 9.91 -1.51 15.78
CA LEU A 131 9.67 -2.84 15.24
C LEU A 131 10.84 -3.34 14.38
N PHE A 132 11.37 -2.49 13.51
CA PHE A 132 12.48 -2.88 12.63
C PHE A 132 13.83 -2.96 13.36
N GLY A 133 13.96 -2.31 14.52
CA GLY A 133 15.09 -2.48 15.43
C GLY A 133 15.05 -3.83 16.14
N GLU A 134 13.85 -4.27 16.57
CA GLU A 134 13.64 -5.57 17.21
C GLU A 134 13.65 -6.74 16.22
N HIS A 135 13.11 -6.51 15.01
CA HIS A 135 12.91 -7.50 13.96
C HIS A 135 13.57 -7.08 12.63
N PRO A 136 14.91 -7.01 12.56
CA PRO A 136 15.63 -6.58 11.36
C PRO A 136 15.39 -7.49 10.15
N GLU A 137 14.99 -8.74 10.34
CA GLU A 137 14.61 -9.67 9.28
C GLU A 137 13.45 -9.15 8.41
N LEU A 138 12.58 -8.30 8.96
CA LEU A 138 11.45 -7.72 8.23
C LEU A 138 11.88 -6.77 7.11
N LEU A 139 13.11 -6.25 7.15
CA LEU A 139 13.68 -5.46 6.06
C LEU A 139 13.84 -6.27 4.76
N HIS A 140 13.92 -7.60 4.89
CA HIS A 140 14.06 -8.54 3.78
C HIS A 140 12.73 -9.18 3.38
N ALA A 141 11.66 -8.96 4.14
CA ALA A 141 10.33 -9.48 3.85
C ALA A 141 9.80 -8.99 2.49
N LEU A 142 9.07 -9.86 1.80
CA LEU A 142 8.47 -9.52 0.51
C LEU A 142 7.34 -8.51 0.67
N VAL A 143 7.33 -7.49 -0.19
CA VAL A 143 6.22 -6.54 -0.33
C VAL A 143 5.31 -6.99 -1.47
N ARG A 144 4.04 -7.21 -1.16
CA ARG A 144 2.98 -7.50 -2.14
C ARG A 144 2.01 -6.34 -2.16
N VAL A 145 1.86 -5.69 -3.31
CA VAL A 145 0.93 -4.56 -3.50
C VAL A 145 -0.29 -5.04 -4.24
N TYR A 146 -1.46 -4.84 -3.66
CA TYR A 146 -2.77 -5.14 -4.23
C TYR A 146 -3.41 -3.84 -4.69
N PHE A 147 -3.56 -3.71 -6.01
CA PHE A 147 -4.32 -2.64 -6.64
C PHE A 147 -5.76 -3.12 -6.83
N HIS A 148 -6.66 -2.63 -5.99
CA HIS A 148 -8.06 -3.04 -5.97
C HIS A 148 -8.87 -2.16 -6.91
N SER A 149 -9.48 -2.77 -7.94
CA SER A 149 -10.17 -2.05 -9.01
C SER A 149 -11.32 -2.87 -9.59
N SER A 150 -12.41 -2.23 -9.97
CA SER A 150 -13.48 -2.88 -10.76
C SER A 150 -13.02 -3.10 -12.21
N SER A 151 -12.20 -2.19 -12.74
CA SER A 151 -11.53 -2.35 -14.02
C SER A 151 -10.48 -3.46 -13.96
N ARG A 152 -10.64 -4.49 -14.79
CA ARG A 152 -9.71 -5.64 -14.90
C ARG A 152 -8.28 -5.22 -15.23
N LYS A 153 -8.08 -4.12 -15.97
CA LYS A 153 -6.76 -3.59 -16.33
C LYS A 153 -5.93 -3.21 -15.09
N TYR A 154 -6.59 -2.71 -14.05
CA TYR A 154 -5.93 -2.20 -12.84
C TYR A 154 -6.14 -3.09 -11.61
N ASN A 155 -7.00 -4.12 -11.69
CA ASN A 155 -7.18 -5.08 -10.62
C ASN A 155 -6.07 -6.14 -10.64
N ARG A 156 -4.96 -5.86 -9.95
CA ARG A 156 -3.77 -6.71 -10.01
C ARG A 156 -2.98 -6.71 -8.71
N THR A 157 -2.18 -7.76 -8.55
CA THR A 157 -1.20 -7.88 -7.47
C THR A 157 0.20 -7.81 -8.06
N GLU A 158 1.06 -6.98 -7.48
CA GLU A 158 2.45 -6.83 -7.88
C GLU A 158 3.39 -7.24 -6.74
N CYS A 159 4.47 -7.95 -7.08
CA CYS A 159 5.55 -8.25 -6.15
C CYS A 159 6.63 -7.18 -6.29
N TRP A 160 6.88 -6.42 -5.21
CA TRP A 160 7.85 -5.33 -5.19
C TRP A 160 9.22 -5.77 -4.65
N GLY A 161 9.34 -7.04 -4.26
CA GLY A 161 10.56 -7.61 -3.70
C GLY A 161 10.76 -7.24 -2.22
N PRO A 162 11.99 -7.36 -1.70
CA PRO A 162 12.31 -7.09 -0.30
C PRO A 162 12.00 -5.65 0.11
N LEU A 163 11.41 -5.45 1.29
CA LEU A 163 10.93 -4.16 1.80
C LEU A 163 11.97 -3.04 1.69
N LYS A 164 13.21 -3.30 2.13
CA LYS A 164 14.29 -2.29 2.07
C LYS A 164 14.57 -1.81 0.64
N LYS A 165 14.65 -2.74 -0.32
CA LYS A 165 14.89 -2.41 -1.74
C LYS A 165 13.66 -1.74 -2.35
N ALA A 166 12.46 -2.23 -2.05
CA ALA A 166 11.23 -1.64 -2.55
C ALA A 166 11.06 -0.17 -2.10
N ALA A 167 11.48 0.15 -0.87
CA ALA A 167 11.48 1.52 -0.35
C ALA A 167 12.49 2.44 -1.04
N GLU A 168 13.58 1.93 -1.62
CA GLU A 168 14.53 2.74 -2.39
C GLU A 168 13.97 3.17 -3.76
N GLY A 169 12.93 2.48 -4.23
CA GLY A 169 12.30 2.71 -5.54
C GLY A 169 12.81 1.75 -6.60
N ARG A 170 12.02 1.59 -7.68
CA ARG A 170 12.46 0.80 -8.84
C ARG A 170 13.56 1.59 -9.55
N GLN A 171 14.75 1.00 -9.69
CA GLN A 171 15.80 1.53 -10.56
C GLN A 171 15.30 1.45 -12.01
N GLY A 172 14.81 2.59 -12.54
CA GLY A 172 14.62 2.88 -13.96
C GLY A 172 13.83 1.88 -14.81
N ASP A 173 12.51 2.04 -14.90
CA ASP A 173 11.77 1.55 -16.08
C ASP A 173 11.64 2.70 -17.09
N HIS A 174 12.63 2.78 -17.99
CA HIS A 174 12.36 3.27 -19.34
C HIS A 174 11.28 2.38 -19.95
N ILE A 175 10.29 3.02 -20.55
CA ILE A 175 9.12 2.46 -21.23
C ILE A 175 9.51 1.27 -22.14
N HIS A 176 8.94 0.09 -21.87
CA HIS A 176 8.33 -0.69 -22.95
C HIS A 176 7.24 -1.62 -22.39
N GLY A 177 5.99 -1.33 -22.75
CA GLY A 177 5.03 -2.39 -22.93
C GLY A 177 5.54 -3.28 -24.06
N LEU A 178 5.98 -4.50 -23.73
CA LEU A 178 5.87 -5.68 -24.58
C LEU A 178 6.30 -6.93 -23.79
N LEU A 179 5.43 -7.42 -22.92
CA LEU A 179 5.24 -8.87 -22.71
C LEU A 179 3.76 -9.12 -22.40
N SER A 180 2.91 -8.80 -23.39
CA SER A 180 1.70 -9.58 -23.62
C SER A 180 2.12 -10.80 -24.43
N GLY A 181 2.40 -11.91 -23.76
CA GLY A 181 2.82 -13.14 -24.42
C GLY A 181 3.13 -14.25 -23.44
N SER A 182 2.09 -15.03 -23.13
CA SER A 182 2.10 -16.34 -22.50
C SER A 182 2.89 -16.51 -21.19
N GLU A 183 2.20 -16.44 -20.06
CA GLU A 183 2.40 -17.43 -18.99
C GLU A 183 1.06 -17.76 -18.35
N ASP A 184 0.37 -18.70 -18.98
CA ASP A 184 -0.69 -19.55 -18.42
C ASP A 184 -0.10 -20.52 -17.36
N GLY A 185 0.83 -20.01 -16.53
CA GLY A 185 1.87 -20.82 -15.90
C GLY A 185 2.39 -20.30 -14.56
N LEU A 186 1.66 -19.43 -13.85
CA LEU A 186 1.95 -19.20 -12.43
C LEU A 186 0.69 -18.99 -11.59
N ARG A 187 -0.34 -19.82 -11.83
CA ARG A 187 -1.32 -20.15 -10.79
C ARG A 187 -0.68 -21.06 -9.74
N GLN A 188 0.37 -20.59 -9.05
CA GLN A 188 0.66 -21.20 -7.76
C GLN A 188 -0.40 -20.69 -6.78
N LYS A 189 -1.36 -21.58 -6.56
CA LYS A 189 -2.51 -21.44 -5.68
C LYS A 189 -2.01 -21.55 -4.23
N TRP A 190 -1.30 -20.53 -3.76
CA TRP A 190 -0.93 -20.41 -2.36
C TRP A 190 -2.17 -20.00 -1.57
N ARG A 191 -2.89 -20.99 -1.04
CA ARG A 191 -4.07 -20.78 -0.18
C ARG A 191 -3.60 -20.32 1.21
N SER A 192 -3.25 -19.05 1.34
CA SER A 192 -3.38 -18.37 2.63
C SER A 192 -4.86 -18.01 2.86
N PRO A 193 -5.31 -17.87 4.11
CA PRO A 193 -6.64 -17.34 4.38
C PRO A 193 -6.78 -15.98 3.70
N ILE A 194 -7.86 -15.79 2.94
CA ILE A 194 -8.17 -14.52 2.26
C ILE A 194 -8.11 -13.43 3.33
N SER A 195 -7.34 -12.38 3.05
CA SER A 195 -7.27 -11.23 3.94
C SER A 195 -8.67 -10.68 4.22
N ILE A 196 -8.96 -10.27 5.46
CA ILE A 196 -10.17 -9.47 5.75
C ILE A 196 -10.21 -8.25 4.83
N PHE A 197 -9.06 -7.65 4.51
CA PHE A 197 -8.95 -6.58 3.53
C PHE A 197 -9.33 -7.07 2.12
N GLN A 198 -8.79 -8.20 1.65
CA GLN A 198 -9.14 -8.76 0.34
C GLN A 198 -10.63 -9.15 0.24
N ALA A 199 -11.22 -9.68 1.33
CA ALA A 199 -12.64 -10.00 1.40
C ALA A 199 -13.50 -8.72 1.38
N LEU A 200 -13.11 -7.68 2.12
CA LEU A 200 -13.71 -6.34 2.07
C LEU A 200 -13.66 -5.77 0.65
N PHE A 201 -12.50 -5.82 -0.01
CA PHE A 201 -12.36 -5.33 -1.37
C PHE A 201 -13.16 -6.16 -2.37
N ALA A 202 -13.25 -7.48 -2.22
CA ALA A 202 -14.11 -8.30 -3.07
C ALA A 202 -15.60 -7.93 -3.00
N LEU A 203 -16.06 -7.32 -1.89
CA LEU A 203 -17.43 -6.81 -1.75
C LEU A 203 -17.61 -5.38 -2.31
N LEU A 204 -16.52 -4.63 -2.47
CA LEU A 204 -16.52 -3.23 -2.89
C LEU A 204 -16.26 -3.03 -4.40
N LEU A 205 -15.79 -4.07 -5.11
CA LEU A 205 -15.40 -4.03 -6.52
C LEU A 205 -16.47 -4.57 -7.46
#